data_AF-A0A949KEX9-F1
#
_entry.id   AF-A0A949KEX9-F1
#
_cell.length_a   1.000
_cell.length_b   1.000
_cell.length_c   1.000
_cell.angle_alpha   90.00
_cell.angle_beta   90.00
_cell.angle_gamma   90.00
#
_symmetry.space_group_name_H-M   'P 1'
#
loop_
_entity.id
_entity.type
_entity.pdbx_description
1 polymer ?
#
loop_
_entity_poly.entity_id
_entity_poly.type
_entity_poly.pdbx_seq_one_letter_code
_entity_poly.pdbx_strand_id
1 'polypeptide(L)'
;MATGEVSLAYDIANLQAAMSLGGRAGEIIARNRGKPHRVIPLCRITDDVFAWVGYREHWKRENGEQNFRFIEGGFTLHVGRQGELDKPQILRSEWIGRRSGMFGNEAGHPHWQLDVLESARQAVVEPARFAENPTELVEFGSASAEESFGESLLFGLTVERMHLASAALWWRKPSLPIAHPPESIADLDRWILGCVTYLRQEVRRCVIVGVPSYLAT
;
A
#
# COMPACT_ATOMS: atom_id res chain seq x y z
N MET A 1 -13.22 12.29 9.12
CA MET A 1 -11.83 11.81 9.33
C MET A 1 -11.85 10.93 10.56
N ALA A 2 -11.19 9.76 10.54
CA ALA A 2 -11.12 8.91 11.73
C ALA A 2 -10.52 9.72 12.87
N THR A 3 -11.28 9.84 13.96
CA THR A 3 -10.88 10.55 15.17
C THR A 3 -10.28 9.54 16.12
N GLY A 4 -9.00 9.66 16.43
CA GLY A 4 -8.37 8.76 17.38
C GLY A 4 -6.85 8.91 17.42
N GLU A 5 -6.26 8.26 18.41
CA GLU A 5 -4.81 8.17 18.53
C GLU A 5 -4.27 7.15 17.52
N VAL A 6 -3.18 7.54 16.86
CA VAL A 6 -2.30 6.63 16.12
C VAL A 6 -1.15 6.29 17.05
N SER A 7 -0.82 5.00 17.14
CA SER A 7 0.36 4.54 17.85
C SER A 7 1.18 3.59 16.99
N LEU A 8 2.39 3.27 17.44
CA LEU A 8 3.17 2.18 16.91
C LEU A 8 3.11 1.04 17.93
N ALA A 9 2.45 -0.05 17.55
CA ALA A 9 2.40 -1.27 18.36
C ALA A 9 3.62 -2.11 18.04
N TYR A 10 4.23 -2.71 19.06
CA TYR A 10 5.36 -3.61 18.89
C TYR A 10 5.03 -4.99 19.46
N ASP A 11 5.62 -6.01 18.84
CA ASP A 11 5.62 -7.39 19.31
C ASP A 11 7.07 -7.88 19.35
N ILE A 12 7.47 -8.49 20.46
CA ILE A 12 8.83 -9.01 20.66
C ILE A 12 8.70 -10.50 20.96
N ALA A 13 9.25 -11.32 20.07
CA ALA A 13 9.26 -12.76 20.20
C ALA A 13 10.68 -13.31 19.95
N ASN A 14 11.26 -13.93 20.97
CA ASN A 14 12.61 -14.52 20.93
C ASN A 14 13.68 -13.51 20.48
N LEU A 15 14.25 -13.74 19.29
CA LEU A 15 15.31 -12.94 18.67
C LEU A 15 14.76 -11.97 17.62
N GLN A 16 13.46 -11.72 17.60
CA GLN A 16 12.80 -10.87 16.61
C GLN A 16 11.87 -9.88 17.29
N ALA A 17 11.76 -8.71 16.68
CA ALA A 17 10.74 -7.74 17.01
C ALA A 17 10.05 -7.26 15.73
N ALA A 18 8.76 -6.98 15.82
CA ALA A 18 8.00 -6.36 14.75
C ALA A 18 7.32 -5.11 15.31
N MET A 19 7.25 -4.07 14.47
CA MET A 19 6.48 -2.87 14.79
C MET A 19 5.44 -2.66 13.69
N SER A 20 4.25 -2.18 14.04
CA SER A 20 3.17 -1.93 13.10
C SER A 20 2.29 -0.78 13.58
N LEU A 21 1.36 -0.32 12.72
CA LEU A 21 0.37 0.66 13.15
C LEU A 21 -0.52 0.09 14.25
N GLY A 22 -0.75 0.90 15.27
CA GLY A 22 -1.65 0.69 16.39
C GLY A 22 -2.59 1.87 16.58
N GLY A 23 -3.41 1.78 17.63
CA GLY A 23 -4.30 2.86 18.05
C GLY A 23 -5.71 2.77 17.47
N ARG A 24 -6.57 3.67 17.97
CA ARG A 24 -8.03 3.70 17.73
C ARG A 24 -8.42 4.34 16.41
N ALA A 25 -7.50 5.06 15.76
CA ALA A 25 -7.73 5.67 14.46
C ALA A 25 -7.71 4.67 13.28
N GLY A 26 -7.40 3.40 13.54
CA GLY A 26 -7.20 2.39 12.50
C GLY A 26 -8.25 1.28 12.44
N GLU A 27 -8.35 0.66 11.27
CA GLU A 27 -9.20 -0.49 10.96
C GLU A 27 -8.34 -1.72 10.66
N ILE A 28 -8.87 -2.92 10.92
CA ILE A 28 -8.25 -4.17 10.47
C ILE A 28 -8.88 -4.53 9.13
N ILE A 29 -8.05 -4.74 8.11
CA ILE A 29 -8.50 -5.09 6.76
C ILE A 29 -7.88 -6.42 6.29
N ALA A 30 -8.51 -7.05 5.31
CA ALA A 30 -7.92 -8.16 4.57
C ALA A 30 -6.67 -7.72 3.81
N ARG A 31 -5.78 -8.67 3.51
CA ARG A 31 -4.58 -8.45 2.70
C ARG A 31 -4.62 -9.34 1.47
N ASN A 32 -3.99 -8.86 0.40
CA ASN A 32 -3.71 -9.71 -0.76
C ASN A 32 -2.92 -10.96 -0.35
N ARG A 33 -2.01 -10.83 0.61
CA ARG A 33 -1.23 -11.95 1.17
C ARG A 33 -1.02 -11.81 2.68
N GLY A 34 -1.08 -12.94 3.37
CA GLY A 34 -0.79 -13.05 4.80
C GLY A 34 -1.99 -12.70 5.68
N LYS A 35 -1.72 -12.50 6.98
CA LYS A 35 -2.76 -12.21 7.97
C LYS A 35 -3.32 -10.79 7.81
N PRO A 36 -4.60 -10.54 8.16
CA PRO A 36 -5.16 -9.20 8.24
C PRO A 36 -4.25 -8.23 8.99
N HIS A 37 -4.21 -6.97 8.57
CA HIS A 37 -3.36 -5.96 9.20
C HIS A 37 -4.14 -4.68 9.50
N ARG A 38 -3.58 -3.86 10.38
CA ARG A 38 -4.13 -2.56 10.74
C ARG A 38 -3.70 -1.48 9.75
N VAL A 39 -4.67 -0.73 9.25
CA VAL A 39 -4.48 0.48 8.43
C VAL A 39 -5.07 1.69 9.12
N ILE A 40 -4.57 2.88 8.81
CA ILE A 40 -5.14 4.17 9.24
C ILE A 40 -5.46 5.02 8.00
N PRO A 41 -6.44 5.93 8.06
CA PRO A 41 -6.74 6.79 6.92
C PRO A 41 -5.61 7.82 6.73
N LEU A 42 -5.09 7.89 5.51
CA LEU A 42 -4.02 8.80 5.11
C LEU A 42 -4.56 10.15 4.64
N CYS A 43 -5.56 10.11 3.76
CA CYS A 43 -6.35 11.26 3.29
C CYS A 43 -7.61 10.80 2.53
N ARG A 44 -8.58 11.70 2.38
CA ARG A 44 -9.75 11.48 1.53
C ARG A 44 -9.36 11.61 0.05
N ILE A 45 -9.93 10.76 -0.81
CA ILE A 45 -9.82 10.83 -2.28
C ILE A 45 -11.08 11.50 -2.85
N THR A 46 -12.24 10.92 -2.59
CA THR A 46 -13.57 11.49 -2.91
C THR A 46 -14.53 11.21 -1.74
N ASP A 47 -15.64 11.95 -1.65
CA ASP A 47 -16.77 11.79 -0.71
C ASP A 47 -16.52 10.91 0.52
N ASP A 48 -16.75 9.60 0.38
CA ASP A 48 -16.64 8.55 1.39
C ASP A 48 -15.45 7.58 1.17
N VAL A 49 -14.65 7.79 0.13
CA VAL A 49 -13.48 6.97 -0.24
C VAL A 49 -12.20 7.58 0.31
N PHE A 50 -11.42 6.77 1.01
CA PHE A 50 -10.16 7.16 1.62
C PHE A 50 -9.00 6.37 1.05
N ALA A 51 -7.84 7.02 1.01
CA ALA A 51 -6.56 6.33 0.97
C ALA A 51 -6.24 5.87 2.39
N TRP A 52 -5.89 4.61 2.55
CA TRP A 52 -5.53 3.98 3.81
C TRP A 52 -4.09 3.49 3.75
N VAL A 53 -3.37 3.66 4.85
CA VAL A 53 -1.96 3.27 4.92
C VAL A 53 -1.76 2.23 6.01
N GLY A 54 -1.06 1.14 5.66
CA GLY A 54 -0.50 0.17 6.59
C GLY A 54 0.99 0.42 6.77
N TYR A 55 1.52 0.10 7.95
CA TYR A 55 2.96 0.16 8.23
C TYR A 55 3.43 -1.09 8.96
N ARG A 56 4.61 -1.59 8.59
CA ARG A 56 5.26 -2.68 9.30
C ARG A 56 6.78 -2.53 9.25
N GLU A 57 7.42 -2.90 10.34
CA GLU A 57 8.87 -3.11 10.45
C GLU A 57 9.17 -4.50 11.01
N HIS A 58 10.37 -4.97 10.69
CA HIS A 58 10.96 -6.18 11.25
C HIS A 58 12.39 -5.92 11.70
N TRP A 59 12.69 -6.43 12.89
CA TRP A 59 13.94 -6.28 13.59
C TRP A 59 14.43 -7.63 14.07
N LYS A 60 15.75 -7.79 14.14
CA LYS A 60 16.39 -8.99 14.66
C LYS A 60 17.41 -8.62 15.73
N ARG A 61 17.36 -9.32 16.86
CA ARG A 61 18.34 -9.18 17.93
C ARG A 61 19.71 -9.65 17.45
N GLU A 62 20.75 -8.87 17.74
CA GLU A 62 22.13 -9.29 17.49
C GLU A 62 22.62 -10.23 18.60
N ASN A 63 23.44 -11.23 18.24
CA ASN A 63 23.87 -12.26 19.18
C ASN A 63 24.69 -11.64 20.32
N GLY A 64 24.28 -11.90 21.56
CA GLY A 64 25.01 -11.45 22.76
C GLY A 64 24.68 -10.04 23.25
N GLU A 65 23.92 -9.25 22.50
CA GLU A 65 23.53 -7.87 22.87
C GLU A 65 22.04 -7.76 23.19
N GLN A 66 21.60 -6.69 23.86
CA GLN A 66 20.17 -6.31 23.95
C GLN A 66 19.73 -5.45 22.74
N ASN A 67 20.60 -5.28 21.75
CA ASN A 67 20.36 -4.43 20.60
C ASN A 67 19.62 -5.18 19.49
N PHE A 68 18.68 -4.48 18.86
CA PHE A 68 17.95 -4.94 17.69
C PHE A 68 18.46 -4.23 16.44
N ARG A 69 18.70 -5.00 15.38
CA ARG A 69 19.05 -4.49 14.06
C ARG A 69 17.82 -4.47 13.17
N PHE A 70 17.63 -3.36 12.46
CA PHE A 70 16.62 -3.20 11.42
C PHE A 70 16.86 -4.20 10.28
N ILE A 71 15.84 -4.97 9.91
CA ILE A 71 15.90 -5.95 8.81
C ILE A 71 15.16 -5.45 7.59
N GLU A 72 13.92 -4.98 7.78
CA GLU A 72 13.08 -4.43 6.72
C GLU A 72 11.95 -3.61 7.31
N GLY A 73 11.36 -2.76 6.49
CA GLY A 73 10.17 -2.00 6.84
C GLY A 73 9.49 -1.47 5.60
N GLY A 74 8.24 -1.06 5.74
CA GLY A 74 7.50 -0.65 4.56
C GLY A 74 6.06 -0.22 4.82
N PHE A 75 5.49 0.38 3.79
CA PHE A 75 4.12 0.87 3.77
C PHE A 75 3.30 0.12 2.73
N THR A 76 2.04 -0.14 3.04
CA THR A 76 1.03 -0.52 2.06
C THR A 76 0.02 0.61 1.90
N LEU A 77 -0.40 0.89 0.67
CA LEU A 77 -1.44 1.85 0.35
C LEU A 77 -2.66 1.11 -0.18
N HIS A 78 -3.80 1.37 0.43
CA HIS A 78 -5.09 0.79 0.07
C HIS A 78 -6.09 1.90 -0.23
N VAL A 79 -7.13 1.57 -0.98
CA VAL A 79 -8.26 2.46 -1.21
C VAL A 79 -9.54 1.75 -0.82
N GLY A 80 -10.45 2.45 -0.14
CA GLY A 80 -11.68 1.85 0.38
C GLY A 80 -12.49 2.82 1.22
N ARG A 81 -13.72 2.42 1.53
CA ARG A 81 -14.61 3.16 2.41
C ARG A 81 -14.40 2.77 3.87
N GLN A 82 -14.83 3.63 4.77
CA GLN A 82 -14.78 3.35 6.20
C GLN A 82 -15.64 2.13 6.55
N GLY A 83 -15.12 1.20 7.36
CA GLY A 83 -15.83 0.00 7.79
C GLY A 83 -15.79 -1.20 6.82
N GLU A 84 -15.33 -1.03 5.57
CA GLU A 84 -15.18 -2.15 4.63
C GLU A 84 -14.00 -3.05 5.04
N LEU A 85 -14.20 -4.37 5.10
CA LEU A 85 -13.08 -5.28 5.41
C LEU A 85 -12.09 -5.37 4.25
N ASP A 86 -12.62 -5.36 3.02
CA ASP A 86 -11.85 -5.53 1.79
C ASP A 86 -11.53 -4.16 1.20
N LYS A 87 -10.27 -3.75 1.32
CA LYS A 87 -9.75 -2.51 0.72
C LYS A 87 -8.60 -2.88 -0.22
N PRO A 88 -8.80 -2.77 -1.55
CA PRO A 88 -7.78 -3.15 -2.52
C PRO A 88 -6.42 -2.49 -2.24
N GLN A 89 -5.35 -3.30 -2.22
CA GLN A 89 -3.98 -2.80 -2.12
C GLN A 89 -3.55 -2.29 -3.50
N ILE A 90 -3.09 -1.05 -3.56
CA ILE A 90 -2.75 -0.35 -4.80
C ILE A 90 -1.23 -0.29 -4.99
N LEU A 91 -0.52 -0.06 -3.89
CA LEU A 91 0.91 0.21 -3.89
C LEU A 91 1.54 -0.29 -2.60
N ARG A 92 2.79 -0.73 -2.69
CA ARG A 92 3.65 -1.00 -1.54
C ARG A 92 4.99 -0.30 -1.69
N SER A 93 5.51 0.19 -0.56
CA SER A 93 6.88 0.66 -0.39
C SER A 93 7.61 -0.32 0.52
N GLU A 94 8.75 -0.84 0.10
CA GLU A 94 9.59 -1.73 0.92
C GLU A 94 11.01 -1.21 1.02
N TRP A 95 11.57 -1.27 2.22
CA TRP A 95 12.91 -0.83 2.54
C TRP A 95 13.64 -1.98 3.20
N ILE A 96 14.88 -2.18 2.80
CA ILE A 96 15.68 -3.30 3.26
C ILE A 96 16.82 -2.78 4.12
N GLY A 97 16.93 -3.31 5.33
CA GLY A 97 18.04 -3.10 6.23
C GLY A 97 19.31 -3.82 5.77
N ARG A 98 20.39 -3.66 6.53
CA ARG A 98 21.68 -4.22 6.15
C ARG A 98 21.66 -5.75 6.14
N ARG A 99 21.88 -6.36 4.97
CA ARG A 99 21.85 -7.83 4.78
C ARG A 99 23.17 -8.54 5.14
N SER A 100 24.33 -7.91 4.93
CA SER A 100 25.66 -8.34 5.43
C SER A 100 26.71 -7.24 5.17
N GLY A 101 27.95 -7.40 5.65
CA GLY A 101 29.05 -6.46 5.37
C GLY A 101 29.64 -6.55 3.94
N MET A 102 29.25 -7.56 3.15
CA MET A 102 29.81 -7.83 1.82
C MET A 102 29.03 -7.21 0.66
N PHE A 103 27.72 -7.00 0.82
CA PHE A 103 26.94 -6.22 -0.13
C PHE A 103 27.12 -4.76 0.24
N GLY A 104 27.73 -3.97 -0.66
CA GLY A 104 27.90 -2.53 -0.47
C GLY A 104 26.60 -1.90 -0.01
N ASN A 105 26.69 -1.03 1.01
CA ASN A 105 25.59 -0.36 1.71
C ASN A 105 24.77 0.61 0.80
N GLU A 106 24.58 0.34 -0.48
CA GLU A 106 24.24 1.35 -1.50
C GLU A 106 22.80 1.28 -2.02
N ALA A 107 22.01 0.30 -1.56
CA ALA A 107 20.62 0.10 -1.99
C ALA A 107 19.63 0.23 -0.81
N GLY A 108 19.79 1.27 0.01
CA GLY A 108 18.85 1.56 1.11
C GLY A 108 17.54 2.20 0.65
N HIS A 109 17.45 2.69 -0.58
CA HIS A 109 16.29 3.46 -1.04
C HIS A 109 14.98 2.64 -1.01
N PRO A 110 13.82 3.29 -0.86
CA PRO A 110 12.54 2.60 -0.95
C PRO A 110 12.36 1.95 -2.32
N HIS A 111 11.81 0.74 -2.33
CA HIS A 111 11.34 0.03 -3.51
C HIS A 111 9.83 0.17 -3.62
N TRP A 112 9.35 0.61 -4.78
CA TRP A 112 7.93 0.75 -5.06
C TRP A 112 7.43 -0.46 -5.84
N GLN A 113 6.30 -1.00 -5.43
CA GLN A 113 5.62 -2.11 -6.12
C GLN A 113 4.16 -1.76 -6.31
N LEU A 114 3.70 -1.76 -7.57
CA LEU A 114 2.31 -1.53 -7.90
C LEU A 114 1.54 -2.85 -7.77
N ASP A 115 0.63 -2.90 -6.81
CA ASP A 115 -0.12 -4.11 -6.46
C ASP A 115 -1.52 -4.15 -7.10
N VAL A 116 -1.88 -3.12 -7.87
CA VAL A 116 -3.16 -3.02 -8.59
C VAL A 116 -3.49 -4.29 -9.37
N LEU A 117 -2.52 -4.83 -10.10
CA LEU A 117 -2.71 -6.04 -10.92
C LEU A 117 -2.89 -7.30 -10.07
N GLU A 118 -2.25 -7.36 -8.91
CA GLU A 118 -2.46 -8.47 -7.97
C GLU A 118 -3.85 -8.40 -7.37
N SER A 119 -4.27 -7.23 -6.89
CA SER A 119 -5.63 -7.00 -6.39
C SER A 119 -6.68 -7.31 -7.47
N ALA A 120 -6.40 -6.96 -8.74
CA ALA A 120 -7.32 -7.21 -9.85
C ALA A 120 -7.53 -8.71 -10.07
N ARG A 121 -6.45 -9.50 -10.03
CA ARG A 121 -6.55 -10.97 -10.15
C ARG A 121 -7.32 -11.62 -9.00
N GLN A 122 -7.36 -11.00 -7.82
CA GLN A 122 -8.11 -11.49 -6.68
C GLN A 122 -9.59 -11.09 -6.74
N ALA A 123 -9.90 -9.98 -7.40
CA ALA A 123 -11.27 -9.51 -7.61
C ALA A 123 -11.99 -10.26 -8.75
N VAL A 124 -11.25 -10.81 -9.72
CA VAL A 124 -11.86 -11.61 -10.80
C VAL A 124 -12.45 -12.90 -10.21
N VAL A 125 -13.77 -12.93 -10.09
CA VAL A 125 -14.53 -14.17 -10.04
C VAL A 125 -14.56 -14.70 -11.46
N GLU A 126 -13.87 -15.82 -11.72
CA GLU A 126 -13.96 -16.51 -13.01
C GLU A 126 -15.44 -16.69 -13.36
N PRO A 127 -15.95 -16.05 -14.44
CA PRO A 127 -17.32 -16.29 -14.85
C PRO A 127 -17.43 -17.78 -15.16
N ALA A 128 -18.51 -18.41 -14.71
CA ALA A 128 -18.74 -19.82 -15.02
C ALA A 128 -18.60 -20.00 -16.54
N ARG A 129 -17.62 -20.80 -16.96
CA ARG A 129 -17.25 -21.02 -18.37
C ARG A 129 -18.45 -21.42 -19.25
N PHE A 130 -19.51 -21.91 -18.61
CA PHE A 130 -20.81 -22.21 -19.16
C PHE A 130 -21.88 -21.63 -18.23
N ALA A 131 -22.12 -20.33 -18.29
CA ALA A 131 -23.37 -19.80 -17.77
C ALA A 131 -24.49 -20.35 -18.66
N GLU A 132 -25.39 -21.17 -18.11
CA GLU A 132 -26.54 -21.77 -18.83
C GLU A 132 -27.60 -20.76 -19.27
N ASN A 133 -27.33 -19.46 -19.12
CA ASN A 133 -28.21 -18.42 -19.61
C ASN A 133 -27.79 -18.04 -21.03
N PRO A 134 -28.61 -18.29 -22.05
CA PRO A 134 -28.33 -17.80 -23.39
C PRO A 134 -28.36 -16.27 -23.34
N THR A 135 -27.18 -15.64 -23.36
CA THR A 135 -27.06 -14.23 -23.67
C THR A 135 -27.65 -14.05 -25.06
N GLU A 136 -28.63 -13.14 -25.22
CA GLU A 136 -29.17 -12.82 -26.54
C GLU A 136 -28.02 -12.53 -27.51
N LEU A 137 -28.04 -13.19 -28.66
CA LEU A 137 -27.03 -13.01 -29.71
C LEU A 137 -27.19 -11.60 -30.27
N VAL A 138 -26.31 -10.69 -29.85
CA VAL A 138 -26.25 -9.32 -30.39
C VAL A 138 -25.43 -9.33 -31.67
N GLU A 139 -25.99 -8.77 -32.75
CA GLU A 139 -25.35 -8.66 -34.05
C GLU A 139 -24.16 -7.70 -33.99
N PHE A 140 -23.01 -8.12 -34.53
CA PHE A 140 -21.79 -7.33 -34.61
C PHE A 140 -22.06 -6.02 -35.37
N GLY A 141 -21.95 -4.88 -34.68
CA GLY A 141 -22.16 -3.56 -35.27
C GLY A 141 -23.55 -2.95 -35.06
N SER A 142 -24.43 -3.57 -34.28
CA SER A 142 -25.58 -2.85 -33.74
C SER A 142 -25.10 -1.76 -32.76
N ALA A 143 -25.35 -0.50 -33.11
CA ALA A 143 -24.81 0.65 -32.41
C ALA A 143 -25.40 0.81 -30.99
N SER A 144 -24.49 0.87 -30.03
CA SER A 144 -24.59 1.46 -28.69
C SER A 144 -25.81 1.08 -27.85
N ALA A 145 -25.75 -0.08 -27.19
CA ALA A 145 -26.13 -0.04 -25.78
C ALA A 145 -25.17 0.96 -25.13
N GLU A 146 -25.67 2.05 -24.55
CA GLU A 146 -24.84 2.90 -23.69
C GLU A 146 -24.15 1.96 -22.70
N GLU A 147 -22.83 1.82 -22.80
CA GLU A 147 -22.08 1.01 -21.84
C GLU A 147 -22.36 1.61 -20.48
N SER A 148 -23.14 0.90 -19.66
CA SER A 148 -23.38 1.33 -18.30
C SER A 148 -22.02 1.44 -17.59
N PHE A 149 -21.81 2.55 -16.90
CA PHE A 149 -20.64 2.74 -16.06
C PHE A 149 -21.02 2.44 -14.60
N GLY A 150 -20.23 1.61 -13.95
CA GLY A 150 -20.30 1.34 -12.53
C GLY A 150 -19.11 1.95 -11.78
N GLU A 151 -19.12 1.81 -10.46
CA GLU A 151 -18.02 2.24 -9.61
C GLU A 151 -17.15 1.04 -9.21
N SER A 152 -15.86 1.10 -9.54
CA SER A 152 -14.86 0.16 -9.02
C SER A 152 -13.74 0.96 -8.37
N LEU A 153 -13.53 0.80 -7.06
CA LEU A 153 -12.43 1.50 -6.38
C LEU A 153 -11.04 1.03 -6.86
N LEU A 154 -10.94 -0.20 -7.35
CA LEU A 154 -9.69 -0.74 -7.86
C LEU A 154 -9.43 -0.29 -9.31
N PHE A 155 -10.40 -0.47 -10.21
CA PHE A 155 -10.21 -0.16 -11.63
C PHE A 155 -10.46 1.31 -11.97
N GLY A 156 -11.25 2.03 -11.15
CA GLY A 156 -11.56 3.44 -11.34
C GLY A 156 -10.57 4.39 -10.69
N LEU A 157 -9.65 3.90 -9.86
CA LEU A 157 -8.61 4.77 -9.26
C LEU A 157 -7.55 5.11 -10.30
N THR A 158 -7.32 6.41 -10.53
CA THR A 158 -6.35 6.91 -11.50
C THR A 158 -4.91 6.85 -10.97
N VAL A 159 -4.38 5.63 -10.76
CA VAL A 159 -3.03 5.37 -10.21
C VAL A 159 -1.93 5.92 -11.11
N GLU A 160 -2.17 6.00 -12.42
CA GLU A 160 -1.26 6.59 -13.41
C GLU A 160 -0.97 8.08 -13.16
N ARG A 161 -1.77 8.75 -12.31
CA ARG A 161 -1.50 10.13 -11.89
C ARG A 161 -0.48 10.24 -10.76
N MET A 162 -0.10 9.13 -10.13
CA MET A 162 0.96 9.12 -9.13
C MET A 162 2.33 9.23 -9.81
N HIS A 163 3.20 10.08 -9.28
CA HIS A 163 4.58 10.21 -9.71
C HIS A 163 5.50 9.63 -8.65
N LEU A 164 5.85 8.35 -8.77
CA LEU A 164 6.73 7.62 -7.84
C LEU A 164 8.20 7.75 -8.25
N ALA A 165 8.73 8.97 -8.23
CA ALA A 165 10.10 9.25 -8.62
C ALA A 165 11.10 8.51 -7.71
N SER A 166 11.96 7.70 -8.33
CA SER A 166 13.15 7.16 -7.66
C SER A 166 14.08 8.26 -7.12
N ALA A 167 14.04 9.45 -7.73
CA ALA A 167 14.80 10.64 -7.32
C ALA A 167 14.15 11.45 -6.19
N ALA A 168 13.02 11.02 -5.61
CA ALA A 168 12.43 11.72 -4.47
C ALA A 168 13.39 11.62 -3.26
N LEU A 169 14.13 12.69 -2.94
CA LEU A 169 15.25 12.65 -1.99
C LEU A 169 14.84 12.71 -0.50
N TRP A 170 13.55 12.59 -0.17
CA TRP A 170 13.06 12.75 1.20
C TRP A 170 13.63 11.70 2.19
N TRP A 171 14.02 10.53 1.69
CA TRP A 171 14.66 9.47 2.47
C TRP A 171 16.19 9.65 2.59
N ARG A 172 16.81 10.56 1.83
CA ARG A 172 18.26 10.76 1.87
C ARG A 172 18.62 12.01 2.68
N LYS A 173 19.71 11.96 3.45
CA LYS A 173 20.33 13.18 3.96
C LYS A 173 20.85 13.99 2.76
N PRO A 174 20.56 15.29 2.64
CA PRO A 174 21.03 16.10 1.52
C PRO A 174 22.56 16.09 1.35
N SER A 175 23.29 15.90 2.46
CA SER A 175 24.75 15.87 2.51
C SER A 175 25.39 14.55 2.06
N LEU A 176 24.62 13.48 1.84
CA LEU A 176 25.16 12.17 1.48
C LEU A 176 24.95 11.89 -0.01
N PRO A 177 26.00 11.50 -0.76
CA PRO A 177 25.87 11.21 -2.18
C PRO A 177 25.13 9.88 -2.44
N ILE A 178 25.19 8.94 -1.50
CA ILE A 178 24.69 7.57 -1.66
C ILE A 178 23.54 7.30 -0.67
N ALA A 179 22.61 6.43 -1.10
CA ALA A 179 21.51 5.92 -0.30
C ALA A 179 22.03 4.87 0.70
N HIS A 180 21.77 5.07 2.00
CA HIS A 180 22.09 4.09 3.04
C HIS A 180 20.83 3.70 3.82
N PRO A 181 20.73 2.47 4.33
CA PRO A 181 19.64 2.08 5.25
C PRO A 181 19.63 2.98 6.50
N PRO A 182 18.50 3.08 7.23
CA PRO A 182 18.44 3.88 8.44
C PRO A 182 19.36 3.28 9.52
N GLU A 183 20.27 4.09 10.05
CA GLU A 183 21.24 3.69 11.08
C GLU A 183 20.91 4.27 12.46
N SER A 184 19.90 5.15 12.53
CA SER A 184 19.45 5.79 13.76
C SER A 184 17.93 5.94 13.78
N ILE A 185 17.36 6.11 14.96
CA ILE A 185 15.92 6.39 15.13
C ILE A 185 15.53 7.64 14.35
N ALA A 186 16.36 8.70 14.38
CA ALA A 186 16.10 9.92 13.63
C ALA A 186 16.07 9.71 12.10
N ASP A 187 16.85 8.76 11.59
CA ASP A 187 16.82 8.40 10.17
C ASP A 187 15.55 7.62 9.83
N LEU A 188 15.15 6.69 10.70
CA LEU A 188 13.90 5.94 10.57
C LEU A 188 12.67 6.88 10.60
N ASP A 189 12.61 7.81 11.55
CA ASP A 189 11.56 8.82 11.64
C ASP A 189 11.47 9.66 10.37
N ARG A 190 12.61 10.10 9.83
CA ARG A 190 12.65 10.83 8.56
C ARG A 190 12.06 9.99 7.43
N TRP A 191 12.38 8.70 7.37
CA TRP A 191 11.88 7.82 6.32
C TRP A 191 10.38 7.60 6.45
N ILE A 192 9.89 7.34 7.66
CA ILE A 192 8.48 7.15 7.96
C ILE A 192 7.68 8.39 7.58
N LEU A 193 8.08 9.54 8.12
CA LEU A 193 7.36 10.80 7.90
C LEU A 193 7.46 11.27 6.45
N GLY A 194 8.63 11.11 5.84
CA GLY A 194 8.87 11.43 4.42
C GLY A 194 8.01 10.56 3.50
N CYS A 195 7.99 9.25 3.73
CA CYS A 195 7.19 8.32 2.93
C CYS A 195 5.69 8.59 3.09
N VAL A 196 5.19 8.76 4.31
CA VAL A 196 3.78 9.09 4.58
C VAL A 196 3.39 10.41 3.90
N THR A 197 4.24 11.43 3.98
CA THR A 197 3.98 12.72 3.34
C THR A 197 3.97 12.59 1.82
N TYR A 198 4.91 11.84 1.26
CA TYR A 198 5.03 11.59 -0.17
C TYR A 198 3.84 10.79 -0.71
N LEU A 199 3.49 9.67 -0.05
CA LEU A 199 2.30 8.88 -0.38
C LEU A 199 1.04 9.73 -0.33
N ARG A 200 0.89 10.59 0.69
CA ARG A 200 -0.26 11.50 0.80
C ARG A 200 -0.31 12.49 -0.36
N GLN A 201 0.83 13.04 -0.77
CA GLN A 201 0.91 13.94 -1.90
C GLN A 201 0.52 13.25 -3.21
N GLU A 202 1.08 12.07 -3.46
CA GLU A 202 0.88 11.36 -4.73
C GLU A 202 -0.54 10.79 -4.85
N VAL A 203 -1.11 10.21 -3.79
CA VAL A 203 -2.49 9.71 -3.83
C VAL A 203 -3.53 10.82 -3.96
N ARG A 204 -3.22 12.05 -3.52
CA ARG A 204 -4.10 13.22 -3.72
C ARG A 204 -4.21 13.66 -5.18
N ARG A 205 -3.32 13.19 -6.05
CA ARG A 205 -3.43 13.42 -7.50
C ARG A 205 -4.48 12.50 -8.15
N CYS A 206 -4.81 11.40 -7.48
CA CYS A 206 -5.76 10.42 -7.97
C CYS A 206 -7.20 10.89 -7.76
N VAL A 207 -8.08 10.40 -8.63
CA VAL A 207 -9.54 10.51 -8.52
C VAL A 207 -10.16 9.12 -8.75
N ILE A 208 -11.45 8.97 -8.44
CA ILE A 208 -12.24 7.81 -8.84
C ILE A 208 -13.02 8.20 -10.10
N VAL A 209 -12.86 7.40 -11.17
CA VAL A 209 -13.64 7.52 -12.40
C VAL A 209 -14.58 6.33 -12.54
N GLY A 210 -15.70 6.54 -13.23
CA GLY A 210 -16.56 5.43 -13.62
C GLY A 210 -15.82 4.46 -14.54
N VAL A 211 -16.09 3.17 -14.38
CA VAL A 211 -15.56 2.11 -15.24
C VAL A 211 -16.71 1.36 -15.90
N PRO A 212 -16.52 0.71 -17.06
CA PRO A 212 -17.54 -0.16 -17.63
C PRO A 212 -18.07 -1.15 -16.59
N SER A 213 -19.38 -1.36 -16.53
CA SER A 213 -20.04 -2.14 -15.45
C SER A 213 -19.49 -3.56 -15.29
N TYR A 214 -18.96 -4.18 -16.34
CA TYR A 214 -18.34 -5.51 -16.25
C TYR A 214 -17.02 -5.54 -15.46
N LEU A 215 -16.43 -4.36 -15.16
CA LEU A 215 -15.28 -4.20 -14.25
C LEU A 215 -15.71 -3.71 -12.85
N ALA A 216 -16.99 -3.38 -12.65
CA ALA A 216 -17.51 -2.83 -11.40
C ALA A 216 -18.12 -3.90 -10.47
N THR A 217 -18.19 -5.15 -10.93
CA THR A 217 -18.71 -6.31 -10.17
C THR A 217 -17.65 -7.00 -9.35
#